data_AF-A0A4Z0P1Q1-F1
#
_entry.id   AF-A0A4Z0P1Q1-F1
#
_cell.length_a   1.000
_cell.length_b   1.000
_cell.length_c   1.000
_cell.angle_alpha   90.00
_cell.angle_beta   90.00
_cell.angle_gamma   90.00
#
_symmetry.space_group_name_H-M   'P 1'
#
loop_
_entity.id
_entity.type
_entity.pdbx_description
1 polymer ?
#
loop_
_entity_poly.entity_id
_entity_poly.type
_entity_poly.pdbx_seq_one_letter_code
_entity_poly.pdbx_strand_id
1 'polypeptide(L)'
;MATRKKAPQTLVLDAPRPEDAEYPAALDSPDDVQASLCPSCGELLAWHEAACSTAPPAAGREAAAEAPAAGTAGGFAYALGQAVQPAPGAPVRPVIWRGQLKARHPRTGLVQRLNVYRLDNGYWDCYYEAELRAA
;
A
#
# COMPACT_ATOMS: atom_id res chain seq x y z
N MET A 1 61.13 -20.25 36.88
CA MET A 1 60.18 -19.74 35.86
C MET A 1 58.77 -20.12 36.31
N ALA A 2 57.92 -19.15 36.64
CA ALA A 2 56.54 -19.38 37.08
C ALA A 2 55.62 -18.39 36.35
N THR A 3 54.80 -18.89 35.44
CA THR A 3 53.84 -18.10 34.66
C THR A 3 52.52 -18.01 35.45
N ARG A 4 52.15 -16.80 35.90
CA ARG A 4 50.84 -16.55 36.50
C ARG A 4 49.73 -16.69 35.44
N LYS A 5 48.77 -17.57 35.72
CA LYS A 5 47.53 -17.73 34.96
C LYS A 5 46.68 -16.46 35.05
N LYS A 6 46.31 -15.89 33.91
CA LYS A 6 45.46 -14.71 33.79
C LYS A 6 44.00 -15.18 33.80
N ALA A 7 43.24 -14.78 34.81
CA ALA A 7 41.80 -15.05 34.88
C ALA A 7 41.03 -14.09 33.94
N PRO A 8 39.91 -14.53 33.35
CA PRO A 8 39.07 -13.65 32.54
C PRO A 8 38.37 -12.63 33.43
N GLN A 9 38.58 -11.34 33.15
CA GLN A 9 37.80 -10.26 33.75
C GLN A 9 36.41 -10.26 33.11
N THR A 10 35.42 -10.79 33.83
CA THR A 10 34.00 -10.54 33.53
C THR A 10 33.69 -9.10 33.91
N LEU A 11 33.60 -8.22 32.92
CA LEU A 11 33.01 -6.89 33.07
C LEU A 11 31.50 -7.07 33.29
N VAL A 12 31.07 -6.89 34.53
CA VAL A 12 29.67 -6.62 34.86
C VAL A 12 29.40 -5.21 34.31
N LEU A 13 28.60 -5.13 33.23
CA LEU A 13 27.97 -3.86 32.86
C LEU A 13 26.88 -3.59 33.88
N ASP A 14 27.23 -2.78 34.88
CA ASP A 14 26.27 -2.02 35.66
C ASP A 14 25.40 -1.22 34.67
N ALA A 15 24.10 -1.48 34.69
CA ALA A 15 23.13 -0.74 33.90
C ALA A 15 22.88 0.61 34.58
N PRO A 16 23.23 1.76 33.97
CA PRO A 16 22.59 3.01 34.38
C PRO A 16 21.14 2.93 33.92
N ARG A 17 20.23 2.82 34.88
CA ARG A 17 18.79 3.02 34.69
C ARG A 17 18.59 4.53 34.49
N PRO A 18 18.26 5.03 33.28
CA PRO A 18 17.83 6.41 33.13
C PRO A 18 16.33 6.41 33.38
N GLU A 19 15.93 6.76 34.61
CA GLU A 19 14.54 6.98 34.98
C GLU A 19 14.00 8.34 34.49
N ASP A 20 14.73 9.05 33.64
CA ASP A 20 14.31 10.32 33.03
C ASP A 20 14.58 10.32 31.53
N ALA A 21 13.99 9.35 30.81
CA ALA A 21 13.69 9.58 29.40
C ALA A 21 12.42 10.43 29.35
N GLU A 22 12.62 11.74 29.44
CA GLU A 22 11.70 12.75 28.98
C GLU A 22 11.34 12.38 27.52
N TYR A 23 10.27 11.59 27.36
CA TYR A 23 9.69 11.34 26.06
C TYR A 23 9.33 12.72 25.53
N PRO A 24 9.90 13.21 24.42
CA PRO A 24 9.32 14.35 23.76
C PRO A 24 7.87 13.96 23.49
N ALA A 25 6.98 14.66 24.19
CA ALA A 25 5.56 14.62 23.97
C ALA A 25 5.33 14.76 22.47
N ALA A 26 4.54 13.82 21.94
CA ALA A 26 3.86 13.97 20.68
C ALA A 26 4.80 14.26 19.48
N LEU A 27 5.32 13.19 18.87
CA LEU A 27 5.20 13.14 17.40
C LEU A 27 3.72 12.95 17.06
N ASP A 28 2.91 13.96 17.39
CA ASP A 28 1.77 14.32 16.55
C ASP A 28 2.42 14.84 15.27
N SER A 29 2.94 13.92 14.46
CA SER A 29 3.06 14.22 13.05
C SER A 29 1.61 14.28 12.60
N PRO A 30 1.04 15.45 12.24
CA PRO A 30 -0.04 15.46 11.30
C PRO A 30 0.55 14.99 9.97
N ASP A 31 0.90 13.71 9.89
CA ASP A 31 1.09 12.98 8.64
C ASP A 31 -0.31 12.56 8.12
N ASP A 32 -1.30 13.43 8.30
CA ASP A 32 -2.15 13.78 7.19
C ASP A 32 -1.22 14.43 6.15
N VAL A 33 -0.49 13.59 5.41
CA VAL A 33 -0.05 13.95 4.06
C VAL A 33 -1.34 14.26 3.35
N GLN A 34 -1.76 15.53 3.41
CA GLN A 34 -2.91 16.07 2.71
C GLN A 34 -2.53 15.99 1.25
N ALA A 35 -2.73 14.80 0.69
CA ALA A 35 -2.38 14.49 -0.66
C ALA A 35 -3.18 15.44 -1.51
N SER A 36 -2.47 16.37 -2.15
CA SER A 36 -3.09 17.56 -2.70
C SER A 36 -4.10 17.14 -3.75
N LEU A 37 -5.35 17.54 -3.58
CA LEU A 37 -6.41 17.27 -4.54
C LEU A 37 -6.36 18.32 -5.64
N CYS A 38 -6.64 17.92 -6.87
CA CYS A 38 -6.78 18.81 -7.99
C CYS A 38 -8.06 19.62 -7.80
N PRO A 39 -8.00 20.97 -7.80
CA PRO A 39 -9.19 21.81 -7.60
C PRO A 39 -10.19 21.72 -8.76
N SER A 40 -9.79 21.19 -9.92
CA SER A 40 -10.63 21.08 -11.11
C SER A 40 -11.47 19.81 -11.16
N CYS A 41 -10.92 18.67 -10.72
CA CYS A 41 -11.60 17.37 -10.79
C CYS A 41 -11.73 16.66 -9.44
N GLY A 42 -11.15 17.20 -8.36
CA GLY A 42 -11.21 16.62 -7.03
C GLY A 42 -10.31 15.40 -6.81
N GLU A 43 -9.52 15.00 -7.82
CA GLU A 43 -8.64 13.83 -7.76
C GLU A 43 -7.25 14.15 -7.20
N LEU A 44 -6.55 13.19 -6.59
CA LEU A 44 -5.21 13.43 -6.07
C LEU A 44 -4.25 13.83 -7.21
N LEU A 45 -3.53 14.94 -7.05
CA LEU A 45 -2.58 15.49 -8.02
C LEU A 45 -1.51 14.47 -8.43
N ALA A 46 -1.12 13.56 -7.54
CA ALA A 46 -0.20 12.46 -7.86
C ALA A 46 -0.68 11.56 -9.02
N TRP A 47 -1.99 11.53 -9.29
CA TRP A 47 -2.57 10.78 -10.41
C TRP A 47 -2.48 11.51 -11.75
N HIS A 48 -2.30 12.82 -11.75
CA HIS A 48 -2.22 13.60 -12.98
C HIS A 48 -0.89 13.35 -13.69
N GLU A 49 -0.94 13.09 -15.00
CA GLU A 49 0.27 13.09 -15.87
C GLU A 49 0.48 14.45 -16.56
N ALA A 50 -0.59 15.22 -16.66
CA ALA A 50 -0.63 16.55 -17.25
C ALA A 50 -1.55 17.45 -16.42
N ALA A 51 -1.45 18.76 -16.63
CA ALA A 51 -2.35 19.72 -16.02
C ALA A 51 -3.81 19.31 -16.27
N CYS A 52 -4.64 19.39 -15.23
CA CYS A 52 -6.05 19.05 -15.37
C CYS A 52 -6.69 19.98 -16.39
N SER A 53 -7.16 19.41 -17.49
CA SER A 53 -7.92 20.15 -18.50
C SER A 53 -9.38 20.10 -18.09
N THR A 54 -10.02 21.24 -17.84
CA THR A 54 -11.47 21.35 -17.56
C THR A 54 -12.36 21.04 -18.77
N ALA A 55 -11.77 20.67 -19.91
CA ALA A 55 -12.49 20.24 -21.09
C ALA A 55 -12.97 18.79 -20.91
N PRO A 56 -14.28 18.51 -21.10
CA PRO A 56 -14.76 17.13 -21.06
C PRO A 56 -14.01 16.31 -22.12
N PRO A 57 -13.52 15.11 -21.80
CA PRO A 57 -12.94 14.25 -22.81
C PRO A 57 -14.04 13.88 -23.79
N ALA A 58 -13.83 14.18 -25.08
CA ALA A 58 -14.68 13.68 -26.14
C ALA A 58 -14.71 12.16 -26.03
N ALA A 59 -15.88 11.62 -25.70
CA ALA A 59 -16.14 10.20 -25.63
C ALA A 59 -15.93 9.57 -27.01
N GLY A 60 -14.71 9.09 -27.27
CA GLY A 60 -14.42 8.17 -28.35
C GLY A 60 -15.02 6.82 -28.01
N ARG A 61 -16.18 6.55 -28.59
CA ARG A 61 -16.84 5.23 -28.61
C ARG A 61 -16.18 4.40 -29.72
N GLU A 62 -16.26 3.06 -29.57
CA GLU A 62 -15.76 1.98 -30.45
C GLU A 62 -14.35 1.46 -30.05
N ALA A 63 -14.10 0.20 -29.70
CA ALA A 63 -14.78 -1.06 -29.98
C ALA A 63 -14.66 -2.06 -28.82
N ALA A 64 -15.63 -2.98 -28.73
CA ALA A 64 -15.68 -4.08 -27.76
C ALA A 64 -14.52 -5.07 -27.97
N ALA A 65 -13.71 -5.29 -26.93
CA ALA A 65 -13.05 -6.56 -26.59
C ALA A 65 -12.37 -6.39 -25.22
N GLU A 66 -13.00 -6.97 -24.19
CA GLU A 66 -12.41 -7.33 -22.90
C GLU A 66 -11.47 -6.29 -22.26
N ALA A 67 -12.06 -5.20 -21.78
CA ALA A 67 -11.39 -4.30 -20.85
C ALA A 67 -11.75 -4.74 -19.41
N PRO A 68 -10.80 -5.05 -18.51
CA PRO A 68 -11.12 -4.94 -17.10
C PRO A 68 -11.48 -3.47 -16.87
N ALA A 69 -12.65 -3.25 -16.28
CA ALA A 69 -13.27 -1.95 -16.12
C ALA A 69 -12.24 -0.84 -15.87
N ALA A 70 -12.13 0.09 -16.82
CA ALA A 70 -11.43 1.35 -16.62
C ALA A 70 -12.19 2.10 -15.51
N GLY A 71 -11.76 1.85 -14.27
CA GLY A 71 -12.48 2.22 -13.07
C GLY A 71 -12.56 3.73 -12.92
N THR A 72 -13.75 4.26 -13.19
CA THR A 72 -14.25 5.53 -12.67
C THR A 72 -14.03 5.58 -11.17
N ALA A 73 -12.91 6.13 -10.68
CA ALA A 73 -12.56 6.18 -9.24
C ALA A 73 -13.09 4.94 -8.47
N GLY A 74 -12.87 3.77 -9.06
CA GLY A 74 -13.69 2.59 -8.77
C GLY A 74 -13.37 2.11 -7.37
N GLY A 75 -14.36 2.20 -6.48
CA GLY A 75 -14.22 1.72 -5.12
C GLY A 75 -13.68 0.30 -5.08
N PHE A 76 -12.97 -0.03 -4.01
CA PHE A 76 -12.47 -1.38 -3.77
C PHE A 76 -13.63 -2.39 -3.82
N ALA A 77 -13.50 -3.44 -4.65
CA ALA A 77 -14.48 -4.52 -4.70
C ALA A 77 -14.52 -5.36 -3.42
N TYR A 78 -13.40 -5.42 -2.69
CA TYR A 78 -13.28 -6.16 -1.43
C TYR A 78 -13.04 -5.22 -0.24
N ALA A 79 -13.81 -5.41 0.84
CA ALA A 79 -13.64 -4.68 2.09
C ALA A 79 -12.54 -5.27 2.97
N LEU A 80 -12.02 -4.49 3.92
CA LEU A 80 -11.12 -5.01 4.97
C LEU A 80 -11.89 -6.05 5.82
N GLY A 81 -11.22 -7.14 6.17
CA GLY A 81 -11.80 -8.29 6.86
C GLY A 81 -12.61 -9.23 5.97
N GLN A 82 -12.89 -8.86 4.72
CA GLN A 82 -13.64 -9.72 3.80
C GLN A 82 -12.81 -10.96 3.44
N ALA A 83 -13.46 -12.12 3.51
CA ALA A 83 -12.87 -13.39 3.14
C ALA A 83 -12.75 -13.52 1.62
N VAL A 84 -11.52 -13.71 1.13
CA VAL A 84 -11.22 -13.88 -0.29
C VAL A 84 -10.26 -15.04 -0.52
N GLN A 85 -10.25 -15.56 -1.74
CA GLN A 85 -9.41 -16.66 -2.18
C GLN A 85 -8.46 -16.17 -3.29
N PRO A 86 -7.13 -16.26 -3.12
CA PRO A 86 -6.15 -15.74 -4.09
C PRO A 86 -5.89 -16.63 -5.31
N ALA A 87 -6.26 -17.91 -5.24
CA ALA A 87 -6.19 -18.83 -6.36
C ALA A 87 -7.19 -19.97 -6.17
N PRO A 88 -7.70 -20.59 -7.24
CA PRO A 88 -8.58 -21.75 -7.11
C PRO A 88 -7.94 -22.85 -6.26
N GLY A 89 -8.60 -23.22 -5.16
CA GLY A 89 -8.11 -24.25 -4.23
C GLY A 89 -7.13 -23.75 -3.16
N ALA A 90 -6.74 -22.47 -3.18
CA ALA A 90 -5.96 -21.87 -2.09
C ALA A 90 -6.83 -21.66 -0.83
N PRO A 91 -6.22 -21.59 0.37
CA PRO A 91 -6.97 -21.26 1.58
C PRO A 91 -7.58 -19.85 1.49
N VAL A 92 -8.81 -19.72 1.97
CA VAL A 92 -9.51 -18.44 2.12
C VAL A 92 -8.82 -17.61 3.19
N ARG A 93 -8.58 -16.32 2.90
CA ARG A 93 -7.90 -15.38 3.79
C ARG A 93 -8.63 -14.04 3.83
N PRO A 94 -8.67 -13.37 4.99
CA PRO A 94 -9.25 -12.03 5.07
C PRO A 94 -8.32 -11.01 4.43
N VAL A 95 -8.92 -9.97 3.83
CA VAL A 95 -8.19 -8.78 3.37
C VAL A 95 -7.77 -7.93 4.58
N ILE A 96 -6.47 -7.64 4.71
CA ILE A 96 -5.93 -6.82 5.82
C ILE A 96 -5.53 -5.41 5.40
N TRP A 97 -5.36 -5.19 4.10
CA TRP A 97 -5.02 -3.88 3.55
C TRP A 97 -5.53 -3.73 2.12
N ARG A 98 -5.78 -2.49 1.72
CA ARG A 98 -6.23 -2.11 0.38
C ARG A 98 -5.51 -0.84 -0.07
N GLY A 99 -5.18 -0.75 -1.34
CA GLY A 99 -4.58 0.45 -1.92
C GLY A 99 -4.70 0.50 -3.43
N GLN A 100 -4.26 1.61 -4.01
CA GLN A 100 -4.32 1.82 -5.46
C GLN A 100 -2.92 2.03 -6.02
N LEU A 101 -2.63 1.39 -7.14
CA LEU A 101 -1.38 1.54 -7.89
C LEU A 101 -1.62 2.29 -9.20
N LYS A 102 -0.63 3.12 -9.57
CA LYS A 102 -0.55 3.78 -10.87
C LYS A 102 0.18 2.85 -11.83
N ALA A 103 -0.55 2.30 -12.80
CA ALA A 103 0.02 1.43 -13.82
C ALA A 103 -0.28 1.98 -15.22
N ARG A 104 0.62 1.77 -16.18
CA ARG A 104 0.33 2.03 -17.59
C ARG A 104 -0.27 0.80 -18.23
N HIS A 105 -1.34 1.00 -19.00
CA HIS A 105 -1.93 -0.07 -19.78
C HIS A 105 -0.97 -0.47 -20.92
N PRO A 106 -0.66 -1.76 -21.10
CA PRO A 106 0.42 -2.20 -21.98
C PRO A 106 0.16 -1.92 -23.47
N ARG A 107 -1.11 -1.87 -23.89
CA ARG A 107 -1.47 -1.63 -25.31
C ARG A 107 -1.69 -0.17 -25.65
N THR A 108 -2.19 0.63 -24.70
CA THR A 108 -2.62 2.01 -24.97
C THR A 108 -1.69 3.04 -24.36
N GLY A 109 -0.78 2.64 -23.45
CA GLY A 109 0.13 3.54 -22.73
C GLY A 109 -0.54 4.46 -21.71
N LEU A 110 -1.89 4.47 -21.68
CA LEU A 110 -2.68 5.27 -20.76
C LEU A 110 -2.46 4.82 -19.32
N VAL A 111 -2.37 5.77 -18.40
CA VAL A 111 -2.33 5.47 -16.97
C VAL A 111 -3.71 5.05 -16.49
N GLN A 112 -3.74 3.96 -15.75
CA GLN A 112 -4.91 3.43 -15.08
C GLN A 112 -4.61 3.24 -13.58
N ARG A 113 -5.68 3.34 -12.78
CA ARG A 113 -5.65 3.02 -11.36
C ARG A 113 -6.01 1.55 -11.20
N LEU A 114 -5.17 0.81 -10.50
CA LEU A 114 -5.39 -0.60 -10.20
C LEU A 114 -5.60 -0.77 -8.70
N ASN A 115 -6.75 -1.35 -8.33
CA ASN A 115 -7.01 -1.74 -6.95
C ASN A 115 -6.15 -2.96 -6.60
N VAL A 116 -5.44 -2.87 -5.48
CA VAL A 116 -4.64 -3.94 -4.91
C VAL A 116 -4.99 -4.19 -3.45
N TYR A 117 -4.78 -5.43 -3.04
CA TYR A 117 -5.20 -5.95 -1.75
C TYR A 117 -4.06 -6.75 -1.13
N ARG A 118 -3.94 -6.72 0.20
CA ARG A 118 -3.08 -7.64 0.95
C ARG A 118 -3.94 -8.55 1.81
N LEU A 119 -3.54 -9.82 1.89
CA LEU A 119 -4.25 -10.85 2.64
C LEU A 119 -3.50 -11.21 3.93
N ASP A 120 -4.22 -11.74 4.90
CA ASP A 120 -3.63 -12.31 6.12
C ASP A 120 -3.03 -13.70 5.87
N ASN A 121 -2.00 -13.76 5.03
CA ASN A 121 -1.29 -14.99 4.67
C ASN A 121 0.16 -15.01 5.16
N GLY A 122 0.60 -13.99 5.90
CA GLY A 122 1.97 -13.84 6.39
C GLY A 122 2.96 -13.29 5.35
N TYR A 123 2.51 -12.99 4.14
CA TYR A 123 3.35 -12.42 3.07
C TYR A 123 3.04 -10.93 2.88
N TRP A 124 4.02 -10.20 2.34
CA TRP A 124 3.90 -8.77 2.01
C TRP A 124 3.43 -8.52 0.58
N ASP A 125 3.05 -9.56 -0.14
CA ASP A 125 2.59 -9.46 -1.53
C ASP A 125 1.26 -8.71 -1.63
N CYS A 126 1.09 -8.02 -2.76
CA CYS A 126 -0.16 -7.37 -3.13
C CYS A 126 -0.81 -8.17 -4.26
N TYR A 127 -2.11 -8.40 -4.15
CA TYR A 127 -2.93 -9.10 -5.13
C TYR A 127 -3.79 -8.09 -5.89
N TYR A 128 -3.91 -8.27 -7.19
CA TYR A 128 -4.85 -7.53 -8.01
C TYR A 128 -6.27 -8.05 -7.80
N GLU A 129 -7.26 -7.18 -8.04
CA GLU A 129 -8.67 -7.55 -7.93
C GLU A 129 -9.04 -8.79 -8.76
N ALA A 130 -8.46 -8.92 -9.96
CA ALA A 130 -8.71 -10.02 -10.89
C ALA A 130 -8.14 -11.38 -10.41
N GLU A 131 -7.18 -11.36 -9.47
CA GLU A 131 -6.58 -12.58 -8.91
C GLU A 131 -7.38 -13.10 -7.71
N LEU A 132 -8.20 -12.23 -7.10
CA LEU A 132 -8.99 -12.57 -5.93
C LEU A 132 -10.40 -12.99 -6.32
N ARG A 133 -10.96 -13.92 -5.54
CA ARG A 133 -12.37 -14.30 -5.59
C ARG A 133 -13.00 -14.16 -4.22
N ALA A 134 -14.25 -13.70 -4.16
CA ALA A 134 -15.03 -13.82 -2.94
C ALA A 134 -15.20 -15.30 -2.57
N ALA A 135 -15.08 -15.61 -1.27
CA ALA A 135 -15.29 -16.95 -0.72
C ALA A 135 -16.76 -17.24 -0.44
#